data_AF-A0A4R0MWD3-F1
#
_entry.id   AF-A0A4R0MWD3-F1
#
_cell.length_a   1.000
_cell.length_b   1.000
_cell.length_c   1.000
_cell.angle_alpha   90.00
_cell.angle_beta   90.00
_cell.angle_gamma   90.00
#
_symmetry.space_group_name_H-M   'P 1'
#
loop_
_entity.id
_entity.type
_entity.pdbx_description
1 polymer ?
#
loop_
_entity_poly.entity_id
_entity_poly.type
_entity_poly.pdbx_seq_one_letter_code
_entity_poly.pdbx_strand_id
1 'polypeptide(L)'
;MIVKCKNCLPKEGIDIPDFAIAEKSKLMALTVQSPLHSTKYIIDNFKLSHRDAKYIVTHINKIYGQCNRCKFDHLDEEYMSCPECGALNFNWKTDNGGEI
;
A
#
# COMPACT_ATOMS: atom_id res chain seq x y z
N MET A 1 3.87 10.87 6.27
CA MET A 1 3.27 11.57 5.09
C MET A 1 1.77 11.37 5.12
N ILE A 2 0.95 12.42 4.92
CA ILE A 2 -0.52 12.25 4.81
C ILE A 2 -0.92 11.86 3.39
N VAL A 3 -1.54 10.69 3.22
CA VAL A 3 -2.06 10.22 1.94
C VAL A 3 -3.58 10.15 1.93
N LYS A 4 -4.22 10.47 0.80
CA LYS A 4 -5.68 10.55 0.67
C LYS A 4 -6.19 9.66 -0.46
N CYS A 5 -7.18 8.85 -0.16
CA CYS A 5 -7.90 8.04 -1.13
C CYS A 5 -9.32 8.57 -1.28
N LYS A 6 -9.71 8.90 -2.51
CA LYS A 6 -11.06 9.41 -2.83
C LYS A 6 -12.19 8.45 -2.43
N ASN A 7 -11.90 7.15 -2.31
CA ASN A 7 -12.89 6.10 -2.03
C ASN A 7 -12.91 5.66 -0.54
N CYS A 8 -11.97 6.11 0.29
CA CYS A 8 -11.87 5.67 1.69
C CYS A 8 -12.04 6.84 2.65
N LEU A 9 -11.03 7.71 2.73
CA LEU A 9 -11.00 8.88 3.60
C LEU A 9 -10.63 10.12 2.76
N PRO A 10 -11.54 10.61 1.91
CA PRO A 10 -11.24 11.63 0.90
C PRO A 10 -10.82 12.98 1.51
N LYS A 11 -11.29 13.30 2.73
CA LYS A 11 -11.01 14.57 3.41
C LYS A 11 -9.81 14.47 4.35
N GLU A 12 -9.84 13.46 5.22
CA GLU A 12 -8.88 13.25 6.32
C GLU A 12 -7.55 12.73 5.78
N GLY A 13 -7.57 11.64 5.02
CA GLY A 13 -6.38 10.83 4.76
C GLY A 13 -5.87 10.13 6.02
N ILE A 14 -4.71 9.50 5.91
CA ILE A 14 -3.98 8.94 7.05
C ILE A 14 -2.51 9.28 6.96
N ASP A 15 -1.84 9.40 8.10
CA ASP A 15 -0.40 9.50 8.16
C ASP A 15 0.23 8.11 8.04
N ILE A 16 1.09 7.93 7.06
CA ILE A 16 1.79 6.66 6.81
C ILE A 16 3.12 6.69 7.56
N PRO A 17 3.41 5.68 8.40
CA PRO A 17 4.74 5.51 8.97
C PRO A 17 5.80 5.43 7.87
N ASP A 18 6.99 5.95 8.17
CA ASP A 18 8.12 5.79 7.26
C ASP A 18 8.67 4.36 7.37
N PHE A 19 8.06 3.45 6.61
CA PHE A 19 8.46 2.05 6.58
C PHE A 19 9.84 1.90 5.95
N ALA A 20 10.74 1.17 6.61
CA ALA A 20 12.00 0.76 6.01
C ALA A 20 11.76 -0.16 4.81
N ILE A 21 12.74 -0.25 3.89
CA ILE A 21 12.64 -1.10 2.70
C ILE A 21 12.31 -2.55 3.07
N ALA A 22 12.96 -3.11 4.10
CA ALA A 22 12.69 -4.46 4.57
C ALA A 22 11.24 -4.64 5.08
N GLU A 23 10.66 -3.62 5.70
CA GLU A 23 9.28 -3.62 6.17
C GLU A 23 8.30 -3.56 5.00
N LYS A 24 8.57 -2.72 3.99
CA LYS A 24 7.81 -2.67 2.73
C LYS A 24 7.82 -4.03 2.03
N SER A 25 8.98 -4.66 1.89
CA SER A 25 9.13 -6.02 1.32
C SER A 25 8.29 -7.05 2.08
N LYS A 26 8.38 -7.05 3.41
CA LYS A 26 7.62 -7.97 4.26
C LYS A 26 6.11 -7.74 4.14
N LEU A 27 5.67 -6.50 4.17
CA LEU A 27 4.26 -6.12 4.03
C LEU A 27 3.68 -6.51 2.67
N MET A 28 4.45 -6.33 1.59
CA MET A 28 4.04 -6.80 0.25
C MET A 28 3.89 -8.32 0.23
N ALA A 29 4.89 -9.06 0.71
CA ALA A 29 4.84 -10.53 0.76
C ALA A 29 3.64 -11.04 1.58
N LEU A 30 3.40 -10.45 2.76
CA LEU A 30 2.24 -10.77 3.59
C LEU A 30 0.93 -10.43 2.87
N THR A 31 0.87 -9.34 2.10
CA THR A 31 -0.36 -8.87 1.44
C THR A 31 -0.75 -9.79 0.29
N VAL A 32 0.25 -10.29 -0.43
CA VAL A 32 0.07 -11.29 -1.50
C VAL A 32 -0.47 -12.60 -0.93
N GLN A 33 0.05 -13.05 0.23
CA GLN A 33 -0.46 -14.23 0.93
C GLN A 33 -1.87 -14.01 1.49
N SER A 34 -2.05 -12.93 2.25
CA SER A 34 -3.33 -12.56 2.88
C SER A 34 -3.29 -11.13 3.43
N PRO A 35 -4.19 -10.23 2.98
CA PRO A 35 -4.35 -8.89 3.57
C PRO A 35 -4.57 -8.89 5.10
N LEU A 36 -5.15 -9.97 5.65
CA LEU A 36 -5.34 -10.10 7.10
C LEU A 36 -4.00 -10.23 7.85
N HIS A 37 -3.04 -10.96 7.28
CA HIS A 37 -1.71 -11.11 7.89
C HIS A 37 -0.96 -9.78 7.92
N SER A 38 -0.99 -9.01 6.83
CA SER A 38 -0.41 -7.67 6.78
C SER A 38 -1.07 -6.73 7.77
N THR A 39 -2.41 -6.76 7.85
CA THR A 39 -3.17 -5.91 8.77
C THR A 39 -2.77 -6.21 10.22
N LYS A 40 -2.71 -7.50 10.59
CA LYS A 40 -2.25 -7.93 11.91
C LYS A 40 -0.81 -7.51 12.19
N TYR A 41 0.10 -7.69 11.23
CA TYR A 41 1.50 -7.31 11.38
C TYR A 41 1.65 -5.80 11.64
N ILE A 42 0.92 -4.95 10.90
CA ILE A 42 0.94 -3.51 11.11
C ILE A 42 0.48 -3.14 12.53
N ILE A 43 -0.64 -3.71 12.99
CA ILE A 43 -1.20 -3.44 14.32
C ILE A 43 -0.21 -3.88 15.41
N ASP A 44 0.34 -5.09 15.30
CA ASP A 44 1.20 -5.67 16.32
C ASP A 44 2.54 -4.92 16.44
N ASN A 45 3.12 -4.45 15.33
CA ASN A 45 4.48 -3.90 15.29
C ASN A 45 4.52 -2.37 15.27
N PHE A 46 3.56 -1.71 14.63
CA PHE A 46 3.54 -0.25 14.48
C PHE A 46 2.44 0.42 15.32
N LYS A 47 1.66 -0.37 16.06
CA LYS A 47 0.61 0.11 16.98
C LYS A 47 -0.43 1.03 16.32
N LEU A 48 -0.63 0.87 15.01
CA LEU A 48 -1.68 1.60 14.29
C LEU A 48 -3.06 1.04 14.63
N SER A 49 -4.08 1.88 14.48
CA SER A 49 -5.46 1.45 14.58
C SER A 49 -5.79 0.42 13.50
N HIS A 50 -6.74 -0.47 13.78
CA HIS A 50 -7.20 -1.44 12.79
C HIS A 50 -7.72 -0.77 11.50
N ARG A 51 -8.32 0.42 11.63
CA ARG A 51 -8.77 1.22 10.48
C ARG A 51 -7.60 1.65 9.60
N ASP A 52 -6.57 2.24 10.19
CA ASP A 52 -5.44 2.80 9.44
C ASP A 52 -4.57 1.67 8.88
N ALA A 53 -4.38 0.58 9.63
CA ALA A 53 -3.73 -0.63 9.13
C ALA A 53 -4.45 -1.21 7.90
N LYS A 54 -5.78 -1.36 7.97
CA LYS A 54 -6.57 -1.82 6.82
C LYS A 54 -6.51 -0.87 5.64
N TYR A 55 -6.52 0.44 5.90
CA TYR A 55 -6.34 1.45 4.86
C TYR A 55 -5.00 1.23 4.16
N ILE A 56 -3.89 1.11 4.89
CA ILE A 56 -2.56 0.90 4.31
C ILE A 56 -2.57 -0.34 3.42
N VAL A 57 -2.98 -1.48 3.97
CA VAL A 57 -2.95 -2.78 3.26
C VAL A 57 -3.80 -2.77 1.99
N THR A 58 -4.94 -2.07 2.01
CA THR A 58 -5.82 -1.97 0.83
C THR A 58 -5.15 -1.29 -0.36
N HIS A 59 -4.16 -0.43 -0.11
CA HIS A 59 -3.49 0.34 -1.15
C HIS A 59 -2.10 -0.22 -1.52
N ILE A 60 -1.57 -1.20 -0.78
CA ILE A 60 -0.29 -1.87 -1.13
C ILE A 60 -0.41 -2.56 -2.48
N ASN A 61 0.44 -2.18 -3.43
CA ASN A 61 0.51 -2.81 -4.74
C ASN A 61 1.01 -4.24 -4.60
N LYS A 62 0.27 -5.18 -5.17
CA LYS A 62 0.72 -6.58 -5.25
C LYS A 62 1.86 -6.77 -6.24
N ILE A 63 1.85 -5.96 -7.30
CA ILE A 63 2.84 -5.96 -8.38
C ILE A 63 3.31 -4.51 -8.56
N TYR A 64 4.63 -4.29 -8.51
CA TYR A 64 5.21 -2.98 -8.74
C TYR A 64 4.87 -2.47 -10.16
N GLY A 65 4.54 -1.20 -10.30
CA GLY A 65 4.07 -0.58 -11.54
C GLY A 65 2.57 -0.76 -11.79
N GLN A 66 1.91 -1.78 -11.21
CA GLN A 66 0.52 -2.11 -11.54
C GLN A 66 -0.50 -1.56 -10.55
N CYS A 67 -1.56 -0.93 -11.08
CA CYS A 67 -2.69 -0.49 -10.28
C CYS A 67 -3.45 -1.68 -9.67
N ASN A 68 -3.78 -1.59 -8.37
CA ASN A 68 -4.56 -2.61 -7.68
C ASN A 68 -6.04 -2.71 -8.11
N ARG A 69 -6.54 -1.77 -8.93
CA ARG A 69 -7.97 -1.67 -9.29
C ARG A 69 -8.25 -1.81 -10.78
N CYS A 70 -7.33 -1.40 -11.65
CA CYS A 70 -7.51 -1.39 -13.10
C CYS A 70 -6.28 -1.98 -13.80
N LYS A 71 -6.25 -1.94 -15.14
CA LYS A 71 -5.16 -2.57 -15.92
C LYS A 71 -3.93 -1.69 -16.09
N PHE A 72 -3.96 -0.42 -15.68
CA PHE A 72 -2.81 0.48 -15.76
C PHE A 72 -1.58 -0.08 -15.03
N ASP A 73 -0.44 -0.09 -15.70
CA ASP A 73 0.80 -0.74 -15.28
C ASP A 73 2.06 0.15 -15.35
N HIS A 74 1.86 1.47 -15.51
CA HIS A 74 2.93 2.46 -15.57
C HIS A 74 2.95 3.38 -14.32
N LEU A 75 2.77 2.82 -13.12
CA LEU A 75 2.94 3.56 -11.87
C LEU A 75 4.43 3.69 -11.53
N ASP A 76 4.94 4.91 -11.38
CA ASP A 76 6.36 5.22 -11.21
C ASP A 76 6.71 5.92 -9.88
N GLU A 77 5.71 6.46 -9.18
CA GLU A 77 5.86 7.06 -7.86
C GLU A 77 5.49 6.09 -6.74
N GLU A 78 6.03 6.32 -5.54
CA GLU A 78 5.83 5.43 -4.38
C GLU A 78 4.39 5.49 -3.83
N TYR A 79 3.80 6.68 -3.80
CA TYR A 79 2.44 6.91 -3.33
C TYR A 79 1.72 7.77 -4.36
N MET A 80 0.82 7.17 -5.15
CA MET A 80 0.17 7.91 -6.23
C MET A 80 -1.26 7.48 -6.47
N SER A 81 -2.05 8.43 -6.99
CA SER A 81 -3.34 8.09 -7.59
C SER A 81 -3.11 7.58 -9.00
N CYS A 82 -3.68 6.42 -9.34
CA CYS A 82 -3.64 5.90 -10.69
C CYS A 82 -4.26 6.93 -11.66
N PRO A 83 -3.59 7.29 -12.76
CA PRO A 83 -4.08 8.31 -13.69
C PRO A 83 -5.35 7.87 -14.43
N GLU A 84 -5.56 6.57 -14.62
CA GLU A 84 -6.76 6.05 -15.31
C GLU A 84 -8.00 6.00 -14.42
N CYS A 85 -7.89 5.44 -13.22
CA CYS A 85 -9.07 5.20 -12.36
C CYS A 85 -9.11 6.05 -11.09
N GLY A 86 -8.02 6.73 -10.75
CA GLY A 86 -7.85 7.54 -9.54
C GLY A 86 -7.86 6.73 -8.24
N ALA A 87 -7.64 5.41 -8.28
CA ALA A 87 -7.37 4.65 -7.07
C ALA A 87 -6.00 5.05 -6.49
N LEU A 88 -5.90 5.18 -5.17
CA LEU A 88 -4.61 5.37 -4.51
C LEU A 88 -3.82 4.04 -4.54
N ASN A 89 -2.51 4.12 -4.74
CA ASN A 89 -1.60 2.97 -4.86
C ASN A 89 -0.34 3.27 -4.05
N PHE A 90 0.10 2.28 -3.27
CA PHE A 90 1.37 2.27 -2.53
C PHE A 90 2.30 1.35 -3.31
N ASN A 91 2.98 1.96 -4.28
CA ASN A 91 3.80 1.31 -5.29
C ASN A 91 5.24 1.25 -4.81
N TRP A 92 5.49 0.40 -3.82
CA TRP A 92 6.78 0.29 -3.16
C TRP A 92 7.80 -0.45 -4.03
N LYS A 93 8.93 0.20 -4.36
CA LYS A 93 10.12 -0.51 -4.85
C LYS A 93 10.75 -1.26 -3.69
N THR A 94 10.97 -2.55 -3.87
CA THR A 94 11.63 -3.41 -2.90
C THR A 94 12.87 -4.03 -3.52
N ASP A 95 13.79 -4.53 -2.70
CA ASP A 95 15.07 -5.11 -3.16
C ASP A 95 14.88 -6.35 -4.07
N ASN A 96 13.68 -6.94 -4.08
CA ASN A 96 13.28 -8.01 -4.99
C ASN A 96 12.62 -7.45 -6.27
N GLY A 97 13.29 -6.50 -6.92
CA GLY A 97 12.80 -5.89 -8.15
C GLY A 97 12.54 -6.93 -9.25
N GLY A 98 11.29 -7.38 -9.37
CA GLY A 98 10.84 -8.29 -10.42
C GLY A 98 10.33 -9.61 -9.86
N GLU A 99 9.04 -9.86 -10.10
CA GLU A 99 8.39 -11.18 -10.08
C GLU A 99 8.14 -11.82 -8.70
N ILE A 100 6.85 -11.91 -8.36
CA ILE A 100 6.27 -12.96 -7.51
C ILE A 100 5.38 -13.81 -8.42
#